data_AF-A0A1P8MUZ2-F1
#
_entry.id   AF-A0A1P8MUZ2-F1
#
_cell.length_a   1.000
_cell.length_b   1.000
_cell.length_c   1.000
_cell.angle_alpha   90.00
_cell.angle_beta   90.00
_cell.angle_gamma   90.00
#
_symmetry.space_group_name_H-M   'P 1'
#
loop_
_entity.id
_entity.type
_entity.pdbx_description
1 polymer ?
#
loop_
_entity_poly.entity_id
_entity_poly.type
_entity_poly.pdbx_seq_one_letter_code
_entity_poly.pdbx_strand_id
1 'polypeptide(L)'
;MSEKPFFVGYLPAPGPLRTFLLTACVLLIAGLGSAGFLMGAAQDDPGPGAFRFDYGRQTVTGVVELTPYPILHVTEGNDRIQPGDSFLMTAGGKSGVDSRAEPLAGQLAQVSGVVLERGDLYMLQLRGGRNGLQAAEGEVPEITAEPQGRWKLAGEICDGKCLAGAMRPGRGLAHKACANLCLLGDVPPIFVSTQPVLGEEFLLVTGPGGTRLPRAAYDYVAQFITAEGEITKRGDLLVWEIDVDTIEVTP
;
A
#
# COMPACT_ATOMS: atom_id res chain seq x y z
N MET A 1 -49.99 -15.86 -49.04
CA MET A 1 -48.81 -15.03 -48.70
C MET A 1 -48.80 -14.89 -47.19
N SER A 2 -47.66 -15.09 -46.53
CA SER A 2 -47.59 -15.01 -45.06
C SER A 2 -47.89 -13.59 -44.59
N GLU A 3 -48.90 -13.40 -43.73
CA GLU A 3 -49.26 -12.11 -43.10
C GLU A 3 -48.26 -11.66 -42.02
N LYS A 4 -46.96 -11.93 -42.23
CA LYS A 4 -45.94 -11.54 -41.25
C LYS A 4 -45.52 -10.10 -41.52
N PRO A 5 -45.55 -9.21 -40.51
CA PRO A 5 -45.07 -7.85 -40.68
C PRO A 5 -43.60 -7.86 -41.10
N PHE A 6 -43.29 -7.22 -42.23
CA PHE A 6 -41.96 -7.15 -42.83
C PHE A 6 -41.55 -5.70 -43.00
N PHE A 7 -40.31 -5.36 -42.62
CA PHE A 7 -39.79 -4.00 -42.74
C PHE A 7 -39.28 -3.73 -44.17
N VAL A 8 -39.69 -2.61 -44.74
CA VAL A 8 -39.24 -2.13 -46.06
C VAL A 8 -38.64 -0.74 -45.88
N GLY A 9 -37.36 -0.57 -46.22
CA GLY A 9 -36.55 0.59 -45.80
C GLY A 9 -37.02 1.98 -46.28
N TYR A 10 -37.92 2.06 -47.25
CA TYR A 10 -38.50 3.32 -47.75
C TYR A 10 -39.95 3.56 -47.26
N LEU A 11 -40.50 2.66 -46.43
CA LEU A 11 -41.82 2.78 -45.81
C LEU A 11 -41.69 2.93 -44.29
N PRO A 12 -42.68 3.52 -43.60
CA PRO A 12 -42.69 3.55 -42.15
C PRO A 12 -42.70 2.13 -41.56
N ALA A 13 -42.00 1.95 -40.44
CA ALA A 13 -41.90 0.66 -39.77
C ALA A 13 -43.30 0.18 -39.30
N PRO A 14 -43.67 -1.08 -39.55
CA PRO A 14 -44.91 -1.66 -39.02
C PRO A 14 -45.00 -1.53 -37.49
N GLY A 15 -46.18 -1.18 -36.98
CA GLY A 15 -46.43 -0.95 -35.54
C GLY A 15 -45.88 -2.05 -34.61
N PRO A 16 -46.13 -3.35 -34.87
CA PRO A 16 -45.60 -4.44 -34.04
C PRO A 16 -44.07 -4.51 -34.02
N LEU A 17 -43.39 -4.24 -35.14
CA LEU A 17 -41.93 -4.21 -35.21
C LEU A 17 -41.36 -3.00 -34.45
N ARG A 18 -42.04 -1.85 -34.50
CA ARG A 18 -41.68 -0.67 -33.71
C ARG A 18 -41.79 -0.95 -32.21
N THR A 19 -42.88 -1.59 -31.76
CA THR A 19 -43.05 -1.98 -30.35
C THR A 19 -41.97 -2.97 -29.92
N PHE A 20 -41.72 -4.00 -30.73
CA PHE A 20 -40.64 -4.96 -30.46
C PHE A 20 -39.28 -4.28 -30.33
N LEU A 21 -38.91 -3.40 -31.27
CA LEU A 21 -37.65 -2.66 -31.22
C LEU A 21 -37.56 -1.74 -30.00
N LEU A 22 -38.63 -1.02 -29.66
CA LEU A 22 -38.66 -0.17 -28.48
C LEU A 22 -38.52 -1.00 -27.19
N THR A 23 -39.23 -2.11 -27.07
CA THR A 23 -39.09 -3.03 -25.93
C THR A 23 -37.66 -3.59 -25.87
N ALA A 24 -37.09 -4.02 -26.99
CA ALA A 24 -35.71 -4.51 -27.04
C ALA A 24 -34.71 -3.44 -26.62
N CYS A 25 -34.85 -2.19 -27.11
CA CYS A 25 -33.99 -1.07 -26.71
C CYS A 25 -34.10 -0.77 -25.22
N VAL A 26 -35.32 -0.70 -24.67
CA VAL A 26 -35.53 -0.44 -23.24
C VAL A 26 -34.95 -1.57 -22.39
N LEU A 27 -35.17 -2.83 -22.76
CA LEU A 27 -34.61 -3.98 -22.06
C LEU A 27 -33.08 -4.02 -22.14
N LEU A 28 -32.48 -3.64 -23.27
CA LEU A 28 -31.03 -3.57 -23.41
C LEU A 28 -30.44 -2.45 -22.57
N ILE A 29 -31.02 -1.25 -22.60
CA ILE A 29 -30.56 -0.11 -21.80
C ILE A 29 -30.71 -0.42 -20.30
N ALA A 30 -31.87 -0.92 -19.89
CA ALA A 30 -32.11 -1.31 -18.50
C ALA A 30 -31.18 -2.45 -18.09
N GLY A 31 -31.04 -3.49 -18.91
CA GLY A 31 -30.18 -4.64 -18.63
C GLY A 31 -28.71 -4.28 -18.50
N LEU A 32 -28.16 -3.51 -19.44
CA LEU A 32 -26.77 -3.05 -19.38
C LEU A 32 -26.55 -2.05 -18.24
N GLY A 33 -27.50 -1.14 -17.99
CA GLY A 33 -27.45 -0.20 -16.87
C GLY A 33 -27.46 -0.92 -15.52
N SER A 34 -28.35 -1.90 -15.35
CA SER A 34 -28.41 -2.74 -14.14
C SER A 34 -27.16 -3.59 -13.98
N ALA A 35 -26.64 -4.20 -15.05
CA ALA A 35 -25.41 -4.98 -14.99
C ALA A 35 -24.22 -4.09 -14.57
N GLY A 36 -24.08 -2.91 -15.15
CA GLY A 36 -23.03 -1.96 -14.77
C GLY A 36 -23.16 -1.47 -13.32
N PHE A 37 -24.38 -1.15 -12.89
CA PHE A 37 -24.65 -0.76 -11.50
C PHE A 37 -24.30 -1.87 -10.52
N LEU A 38 -24.77 -3.11 -10.77
CA LEU A 38 -24.51 -4.25 -9.90
C LEU A 38 -23.01 -4.61 -9.86
N MET A 39 -22.32 -4.58 -10.98
CA MET A 39 -20.87 -4.80 -11.02
C MET A 39 -20.11 -3.75 -10.19
N GLY A 40 -20.48 -2.47 -10.33
CA GLY A 40 -19.86 -1.39 -9.57
C GLY A 40 -20.18 -1.45 -8.08
N ALA A 41 -21.43 -1.74 -7.72
CA ALA A 41 -21.87 -1.85 -6.33
C ALA A 41 -21.31 -3.10 -5.62
N ALA A 42 -20.92 -4.13 -6.37
CA ALA A 42 -20.29 -5.34 -5.85
C ALA A 42 -18.76 -5.24 -5.75
N GLN A 43 -18.15 -4.12 -6.16
CA GLN A 43 -16.71 -3.91 -5.93
C GLN A 43 -16.43 -3.57 -4.48
N ASP A 44 -15.32 -4.09 -3.94
CA ASP A 44 -14.86 -3.73 -2.60
C ASP A 44 -14.38 -2.27 -2.55
N ASP A 45 -14.58 -1.62 -1.42
CA ASP A 45 -13.98 -0.32 -1.14
C ASP A 45 -12.45 -0.49 -1.05
N PRO A 46 -11.64 0.19 -1.89
CA PRO A 46 -10.18 0.10 -1.85
C PRO A 46 -9.55 0.75 -0.60
N GLY A 47 -10.36 1.36 0.27
CA GLY A 47 -9.98 1.97 1.54
C GLY A 47 -9.42 3.39 1.41
N PRO A 48 -9.16 4.07 2.55
CA PRO A 48 -8.88 5.51 2.61
C PRO A 48 -7.48 5.95 2.12
N GLY A 49 -6.59 5.01 1.80
CA GLY A 49 -5.18 5.31 1.52
C GLY A 49 -4.94 6.39 0.46
N ALA A 50 -4.13 7.42 0.74
CA ALA A 50 -3.91 8.51 -0.22
C ALA A 50 -2.52 9.15 -0.14
N PHE A 51 -2.06 9.68 -1.27
CA PHE A 51 -1.06 10.75 -1.27
C PHE A 51 -1.68 12.04 -0.74
N ARG A 52 -1.18 12.53 0.39
CA ARG A 52 -1.66 13.75 1.04
C ARG A 52 -1.00 15.00 0.48
N PHE A 53 -1.21 15.24 -0.83
CA PHE A 53 -0.76 16.49 -1.46
C PHE A 53 -1.43 17.73 -0.85
N ASP A 54 -2.62 17.56 -0.27
CA ASP A 54 -3.37 18.59 0.45
C ASP A 54 -2.66 19.07 1.72
N TYR A 55 -1.77 18.26 2.31
CA TYR A 55 -0.93 18.69 3.43
C TYR A 55 0.22 19.58 2.99
N GLY A 56 0.53 19.59 1.69
CA GLY A 56 1.79 20.11 1.20
C GLY A 56 2.97 19.27 1.67
N ARG A 57 4.17 19.85 1.55
CA ARG A 57 5.40 19.15 1.96
C ARG A 57 5.54 19.20 3.46
N GLN A 58 5.81 18.05 4.05
CA GLN A 58 6.16 17.95 5.46
C GLN A 58 7.68 17.86 5.57
N THR A 59 8.22 18.58 6.56
CA THR A 59 9.63 18.54 6.92
C THR A 59 9.71 18.27 8.42
N VAL A 60 10.52 17.29 8.80
CA VAL A 60 10.77 16.89 10.19
C VAL A 60 12.22 16.46 10.34
N THR A 61 12.70 16.43 11.58
CA THR A 61 14.03 15.92 11.93
C THR A 61 13.85 14.62 12.72
N GLY A 62 14.71 13.65 12.44
CA GLY A 62 14.69 12.39 13.16
C GLY A 62 15.96 11.58 12.97
N VAL A 63 16.10 10.50 13.74
CA VAL A 63 17.20 9.54 13.61
C VAL A 63 16.88 8.59 12.46
N VAL A 64 17.84 8.42 11.55
CA VAL A 64 17.72 7.44 10.47
C VAL A 64 18.19 6.09 10.99
N GLU A 65 17.26 5.15 11.13
CA GLU A 65 17.59 3.74 11.37
C GLU A 65 17.66 3.00 10.02
N LEU A 66 18.63 2.10 9.90
CA LEU A 66 18.78 1.21 8.75
C LEU A 66 18.78 -0.26 9.20
N THR A 67 17.59 -0.84 9.41
CA THR A 67 17.48 -2.26 9.74
C THR A 67 16.19 -2.89 9.21
N PRO A 68 16.21 -3.60 8.07
CA PRO A 68 17.14 -3.42 6.94
C PRO A 68 16.69 -2.29 6.00
N TYR A 69 15.50 -1.72 6.23
CA TYR A 69 14.92 -0.64 5.42
C TYR A 69 15.07 0.70 6.15
N PRO A 70 15.21 1.82 5.42
CA PRO A 70 15.29 3.14 6.04
C PRO A 70 14.01 3.53 6.79
N ILE A 71 14.12 3.69 8.10
CA ILE A 71 13.08 4.21 9.00
C ILE A 71 13.56 5.56 9.53
N LEU A 72 12.65 6.52 9.69
CA LEU A 72 12.92 7.73 10.44
C LEU A 72 12.17 7.69 11.77
N HIS A 73 12.89 7.83 12.87
CA HIS A 73 12.31 8.05 14.20
C HIS A 73 12.33 9.54 14.50
N VAL A 74 11.16 10.17 14.54
CA VAL A 74 11.03 11.63 14.61
C VAL A 74 11.42 12.14 15.99
N THR A 75 12.36 13.07 16.02
CA THR A 75 12.78 13.78 17.23
C THR A 75 12.20 15.19 17.27
N GLU A 76 12.08 15.84 16.12
CA GLU A 76 11.46 17.15 15.97
C GLU A 76 10.38 17.08 14.89
N GLY A 77 9.14 17.11 15.35
CA GLY A 77 7.95 17.05 14.53
C GLY A 77 7.48 18.39 13.96
N ASN A 78 6.24 18.41 13.52
CA ASN A 78 5.47 19.57 13.10
C ASN A 78 3.98 19.36 13.50
N ASP A 79 3.08 20.18 12.98
CA ASP A 79 1.65 20.10 13.32
C ASP A 79 0.99 18.75 13.00
N ARG A 80 1.56 17.94 12.09
CA ARG A 80 0.99 16.67 11.61
C ARG A 80 1.78 15.45 12.05
N ILE A 81 3.10 15.56 12.07
CA ILE A 81 4.01 14.48 12.43
C ILE A 81 4.58 14.84 13.78
N GLN A 82 4.28 14.06 14.81
CA GLN A 82 4.68 14.36 16.18
C GLN A 82 6.07 13.77 16.50
N PRO A 83 6.80 14.34 17.46
CA PRO A 83 7.95 13.66 18.06
C PRO A 83 7.52 12.30 18.63
N GLY A 84 8.32 11.27 18.36
CA GLY A 84 8.03 9.88 18.74
C GLY A 84 7.43 9.04 17.60
N ASP A 85 6.89 9.66 16.56
CA ASP A 85 6.40 8.95 15.38
C ASP A 85 7.57 8.27 14.63
N SER A 86 7.33 7.10 14.07
CA SER A 86 8.28 6.40 13.19
C SER A 86 7.61 6.05 11.88
N PHE A 87 8.25 6.39 10.77
CA PHE A 87 7.69 6.08 9.46
C PHE A 87 8.74 5.70 8.43
N LEU A 88 8.26 5.00 7.42
CA LEU A 88 9.04 4.48 6.32
C LEU A 88 9.23 5.55 5.24
N MET A 89 10.38 5.51 4.59
CA MET A 89 10.72 6.48 3.54
C MET A 89 10.76 5.82 2.16
N THR A 90 10.39 6.59 1.13
CA THR A 90 10.44 6.14 -0.27
C THR A 90 10.84 7.26 -1.22
N ALA A 91 11.39 6.93 -2.38
CA ALA A 91 11.67 7.90 -3.43
C ALA A 91 10.48 8.02 -4.40
N GLY A 92 10.59 8.96 -5.35
CA GLY A 92 9.70 8.99 -6.51
C GLY A 92 9.86 7.73 -7.36
N GLY A 93 8.79 7.27 -8.02
CA GLY A 93 8.80 6.04 -8.82
C GLY A 93 8.68 4.77 -7.97
N LYS A 94 9.42 3.71 -8.36
CA LYS A 94 9.38 2.37 -7.74
C LYS A 94 10.71 2.08 -7.04
N SER A 95 11.17 3.01 -6.21
CA SER A 95 12.49 2.95 -5.59
C SER A 95 12.44 3.38 -4.12
N GLY A 96 13.24 2.72 -3.29
CA GLY A 96 13.57 3.08 -1.92
C GLY A 96 14.50 4.27 -1.85
N VAL A 97 15.06 4.51 -0.65
CA VAL A 97 15.94 5.65 -0.37
C VAL A 97 17.27 5.21 0.24
N ASP A 98 17.59 3.93 0.13
CA ASP A 98 18.69 3.23 0.80
C ASP A 98 20.03 3.93 0.55
N SER A 99 20.39 4.15 -0.72
CA SER A 99 21.63 4.85 -1.10
C SER A 99 21.76 6.28 -0.55
N ARG A 100 20.64 6.91 -0.16
CA ARG A 100 20.61 8.24 0.45
C ARG A 100 20.60 8.18 1.98
N ALA A 101 20.03 7.12 2.55
CA ALA A 101 19.91 6.90 3.98
C ALA A 101 21.14 6.24 4.60
N GLU A 102 21.83 5.35 3.87
CA GLU A 102 23.05 4.66 4.31
C GLU A 102 24.11 5.60 4.91
N PRO A 103 24.47 6.74 4.29
CA PRO A 103 25.48 7.64 4.86
C PRO A 103 25.05 8.34 6.16
N LEU A 104 23.75 8.28 6.48
CA LEU A 104 23.12 8.93 7.63
C LEU A 104 22.60 7.92 8.66
N ALA A 105 22.87 6.62 8.49
CA ALA A 105 22.45 5.60 9.44
C ALA A 105 23.00 5.91 10.85
N GLY A 106 22.10 5.89 11.85
CA GLY A 106 22.40 6.25 13.23
C GLY A 106 22.63 7.74 13.47
N GLN A 107 22.40 8.61 12.48
CA GLN A 107 22.56 10.06 12.60
C GLN A 107 21.21 10.76 12.53
N LEU A 108 21.17 11.98 13.06
CA LEU A 108 20.05 12.88 12.81
C LEU A 108 20.05 13.34 11.36
N ALA A 109 18.86 13.32 10.77
CA ALA A 109 18.63 13.85 9.45
C ALA A 109 17.33 14.65 9.42
N GLN A 110 17.36 15.75 8.68
CA GLN A 110 16.14 16.41 8.25
C GLN A 110 15.64 15.75 6.97
N VAL A 111 14.38 15.33 6.99
CA VAL A 111 13.69 14.77 5.83
C VAL A 111 12.65 15.75 5.33
N SER A 112 12.38 15.73 4.03
CA SER A 112 11.28 16.50 3.45
C SER A 112 10.63 15.76 2.30
N GLY A 113 9.30 15.70 2.33
CA GLY A 113 8.55 14.89 1.38
C GLY A 113 7.05 15.14 1.38
N VAL A 114 6.35 14.29 0.64
CA VAL A 114 4.89 14.23 0.62
C VAL A 114 4.46 12.97 1.35
N VAL A 115 3.47 13.12 2.22
CA VAL A 115 2.93 12.04 3.05
C VAL A 115 2.08 11.09 2.21
N LEU A 116 2.21 9.80 2.49
CA LEU A 116 1.24 8.77 2.14
C LEU A 116 0.71 8.18 3.44
N GLU A 117 -0.60 8.01 3.54
CA GLU A 117 -1.22 7.48 4.75
C GLU A 117 -2.36 6.53 4.44
N ARG A 118 -2.47 5.47 5.24
CA ARG A 118 -3.64 4.58 5.32
C ARG A 118 -3.75 4.09 6.76
N GLY A 119 -4.81 4.48 7.47
CA GLY A 119 -4.96 4.08 8.87
C GLY A 119 -3.75 4.51 9.69
N ASP A 120 -3.13 3.56 10.38
CA ASP A 120 -1.87 3.63 11.13
C ASP A 120 -0.60 3.55 10.25
N LEU A 121 -0.70 3.18 8.97
CA LEU A 121 0.45 3.19 8.06
C LEU A 121 0.75 4.61 7.57
N TYR A 122 1.90 5.12 7.98
CA TYR A 122 2.43 6.41 7.55
C TYR A 122 3.75 6.24 6.78
N MET A 123 3.87 6.92 5.64
CA MET A 123 5.11 6.95 4.86
C MET A 123 5.39 8.35 4.31
N LEU A 124 6.68 8.60 4.04
CA LEU A 124 7.12 9.85 3.43
C LEU A 124 7.83 9.61 2.09
N GLN A 125 7.24 10.09 1.00
CA GLN A 125 7.93 10.15 -0.29
C GLN A 125 8.84 11.37 -0.31
N LEU A 126 10.14 11.12 -0.22
CA LEU A 126 11.16 12.14 -0.15
C LEU A 126 11.30 12.90 -1.46
N ARG A 127 11.67 14.17 -1.36
CA ARG A 127 12.14 14.96 -2.52
C ARG A 127 13.44 14.38 -3.06
N GLY A 128 13.77 14.70 -4.31
CA GLY A 128 15.03 14.30 -4.94
C GLY A 128 16.25 15.02 -4.33
N GLY A 129 17.37 14.30 -4.23
CA GLY A 129 18.66 14.82 -3.77
C GLY A 129 18.66 15.30 -2.31
N ARG A 130 19.51 16.29 -2.01
CA ARG A 130 19.66 16.87 -0.66
C ARG A 130 18.39 17.54 -0.14
N ASN A 131 17.48 17.93 -1.03
CA ASN A 131 16.23 18.59 -0.64
C ASN A 131 15.24 17.66 0.07
N GLY A 132 15.44 16.34 0.04
CA GLY A 132 14.54 15.39 0.69
C GLY A 132 15.16 14.65 1.88
N LEU A 133 16.48 14.67 2.00
CA LEU A 133 17.21 14.03 3.08
C LEU A 133 18.59 14.69 3.20
N GLN A 134 18.90 15.20 4.39
CA GLN A 134 20.16 15.85 4.70
C GLN A 134 20.51 15.66 6.18
N ALA A 135 21.80 15.58 6.50
CA ALA A 135 22.25 15.53 7.89
C ALA A 135 21.73 16.74 8.69
N ALA A 136 21.44 16.50 9.96
CA ALA A 136 21.10 17.52 10.95
C ALA A 136 21.99 17.35 12.19
N GLU A 137 22.15 18.42 12.97
CA GLU A 137 22.89 18.42 14.22
C GLU A 137 21.93 18.28 15.40
N GLY A 138 22.38 17.61 16.47
CA GLY A 138 21.59 17.45 17.69
C GLY A 138 21.92 16.16 18.44
N GLU A 139 21.15 15.88 19.48
CA GLU A 139 21.25 14.66 20.27
C GLU A 139 20.53 13.51 19.54
N VAL A 140 21.23 12.38 19.37
CA VAL A 140 20.69 11.17 18.76
C VAL A 140 20.11 10.30 19.89
N PRO A 141 18.79 10.18 20.04
CA PRO A 141 18.21 9.23 20.98
C PRO A 141 18.56 7.79 20.61
N GLU A 142 18.69 6.95 21.63
CA GLU A 142 18.85 5.51 21.44
C GLU A 142 17.51 4.89 21.00
N ILE A 143 17.53 4.20 19.86
CA ILE A 143 16.37 3.43 19.37
C ILE A 143 16.56 1.99 19.83
N THR A 144 15.64 1.53 20.69
CA THR A 144 15.65 0.17 21.22
C THR A 144 14.62 -0.69 20.51
N ALA A 145 14.98 -1.95 20.28
CA ALA A 145 14.06 -2.95 19.76
C ALA A 145 13.48 -3.75 20.92
N GLU A 146 12.18 -3.62 21.15
CA GLU A 146 11.46 -4.28 22.24
C GLU A 146 10.79 -5.56 21.72
N PRO A 147 11.21 -6.76 22.15
CA PRO A 147 10.59 -8.02 21.71
C PRO A 147 9.13 -8.11 22.17
N GLN A 148 8.24 -8.44 21.23
CA GLN A 148 6.81 -8.69 21.48
C GLN A 148 6.44 -10.18 21.34
N GLY A 149 7.45 -11.02 21.06
CA GLY A 149 7.34 -12.47 20.96
C GLY A 149 6.96 -12.98 19.56
N ARG A 150 6.72 -14.29 19.50
CA ARG A 150 6.42 -15.03 18.26
C ARG A 150 4.92 -15.06 17.98
N TRP A 151 4.55 -14.76 16.74
CA TRP A 151 3.17 -14.69 16.28
C TRP A 151 2.95 -15.54 15.04
N LYS A 152 1.73 -16.08 14.88
CA LYS A 152 1.22 -16.60 13.62
C LYS A 152 0.19 -15.62 13.09
N LEU A 153 0.44 -15.01 11.94
CA LEU A 153 -0.43 -13.98 11.37
C LEU A 153 -1.04 -14.46 10.05
N ALA A 154 -2.20 -13.89 9.72
CA ALA A 154 -2.90 -14.09 8.45
C ALA A 154 -3.11 -12.73 7.78
N GLY A 155 -2.82 -12.61 6.49
CA GLY A 155 -2.77 -11.31 5.81
C GLY A 155 -2.05 -11.34 4.46
N GLU A 156 -1.57 -10.18 4.01
CA GLU A 156 -0.88 -10.02 2.74
C GLU A 156 0.43 -9.26 2.87
N ILE A 157 1.47 -9.68 2.14
CA ILE A 157 2.69 -8.88 1.96
C ILE A 157 2.48 -7.92 0.79
N CYS A 158 2.62 -6.62 1.02
CA CYS A 158 2.49 -5.55 0.04
C CYS A 158 3.74 -4.66 0.01
N ASP A 159 3.91 -3.83 -1.02
CA ASP A 159 4.83 -2.69 -0.90
C ASP A 159 4.15 -1.57 -0.11
N GLY A 160 4.89 -0.95 0.81
CA GLY A 160 4.33 0.08 1.68
C GLY A 160 3.77 1.27 0.91
N LYS A 161 4.41 1.69 -0.20
CA LYS A 161 4.06 2.93 -0.89
C LYS A 161 2.70 2.87 -1.58
N CYS A 162 2.47 1.84 -2.40
CA CYS A 162 1.17 1.65 -3.04
C CYS A 162 0.10 1.35 -2.00
N LEU A 163 0.41 0.52 -1.01
CA LEU A 163 -0.49 0.24 0.10
C LEU A 163 -0.91 1.54 0.81
N ALA A 164 0.02 2.41 1.20
CA ALA A 164 -0.24 3.67 1.87
C ALA A 164 -1.01 4.69 1.01
N GLY A 165 -1.21 4.44 -0.29
CA GLY A 165 -2.12 5.26 -1.10
C GLY A 165 -1.59 5.75 -2.43
N ALA A 166 -0.39 5.33 -2.86
CA ALA A 166 0.05 5.60 -4.24
C ALA A 166 -0.80 4.83 -5.28
N MET A 167 -1.47 3.75 -4.87
CA MET A 167 -2.42 3.00 -5.68
C MET A 167 -3.62 2.61 -4.82
N ARG A 168 -4.82 2.58 -5.42
CA ARG A 168 -6.07 2.20 -4.74
C ARG A 168 -6.84 1.21 -5.63
N PRO A 169 -6.90 -0.09 -5.28
CA PRO A 169 -6.30 -0.72 -4.10
C PRO A 169 -4.77 -0.91 -4.25
N GLY A 170 -4.03 -0.77 -3.15
CA GLY A 170 -2.59 -1.05 -3.08
C GLY A 170 -2.29 -2.45 -2.52
N ARG A 171 -3.21 -3.40 -2.71
CA ARG A 171 -3.18 -4.78 -2.19
C ARG A 171 -3.93 -5.74 -3.13
N GLY A 172 -3.87 -7.03 -2.87
CA GLY A 172 -4.51 -8.09 -3.64
C GLY A 172 -3.84 -8.40 -4.98
N LEU A 173 -4.27 -9.49 -5.63
CA LEU A 173 -3.60 -10.07 -6.81
C LEU A 173 -3.38 -9.09 -7.97
N ALA A 174 -4.30 -8.14 -8.18
CA ALA A 174 -4.17 -7.12 -9.22
C ALA A 174 -2.93 -6.20 -9.00
N HIS A 175 -2.46 -6.11 -7.76
CA HIS A 175 -1.31 -5.29 -7.37
C HIS A 175 0.02 -6.07 -7.40
N LYS A 176 0.01 -7.41 -7.42
CA LYS A 176 1.21 -8.26 -7.26
C LYS A 176 2.41 -7.85 -8.12
N ALA A 177 2.21 -7.66 -9.42
CA ALA A 177 3.31 -7.28 -10.32
C ALA A 177 3.87 -5.89 -10.03
N CYS A 178 2.99 -4.94 -9.70
CA CYS A 178 3.37 -3.57 -9.33
C CYS A 178 4.11 -3.55 -7.99
N ALA A 179 3.63 -4.31 -7.00
CA ALA A 179 4.23 -4.48 -5.68
C ALA A 179 5.64 -5.07 -5.80
N ASN A 180 5.79 -6.18 -6.51
CA ASN A 180 7.10 -6.81 -6.70
C ASN A 180 8.11 -5.86 -7.34
N LEU A 181 7.70 -5.01 -8.27
CA LEU A 181 8.60 -4.01 -8.84
C LEU A 181 9.01 -2.92 -7.83
N CYS A 182 8.12 -2.51 -6.94
CA CYS A 182 8.46 -1.61 -5.83
C CYS A 182 9.44 -2.28 -4.84
N LEU A 183 9.18 -3.53 -4.45
CA LEU A 183 10.03 -4.29 -3.51
C LEU A 183 11.40 -4.62 -4.10
N LEU A 184 11.49 -4.87 -5.41
CA LEU A 184 12.77 -5.02 -6.13
C LEU A 184 13.57 -3.72 -6.16
N GLY A 185 12.89 -2.59 -6.09
CA GLY A 185 13.50 -1.28 -5.98
C GLY A 185 13.74 -0.84 -4.55
N ASP A 186 13.64 -1.72 -3.55
CA ASP A 186 13.87 -1.43 -2.13
C ASP A 186 12.83 -0.51 -1.47
N VAL A 187 11.62 -0.40 -2.04
CA VAL A 187 10.49 0.17 -1.29
C VAL A 187 10.18 -0.75 -0.09
N PRO A 188 10.04 -0.22 1.13
CA PRO A 188 9.82 -1.04 2.32
C PRO A 188 8.55 -1.93 2.20
N PRO A 189 8.64 -3.25 2.46
CA PRO A 189 7.51 -4.16 2.46
C PRO A 189 6.68 -4.01 3.75
N ILE A 190 5.36 -4.12 3.61
CA ILE A 190 4.41 -4.08 4.73
C ILE A 190 3.57 -5.35 4.70
N PHE A 191 3.34 -5.96 5.85
CA PHE A 191 2.33 -6.98 6.06
C PHE A 191 1.06 -6.30 6.53
N VAL A 192 -0.02 -6.55 5.81
CA VAL A 192 -1.37 -6.12 6.20
C VAL A 192 -2.02 -7.28 6.93
N SER A 193 -2.13 -7.17 8.24
CA SER A 193 -2.78 -8.21 9.04
C SER A 193 -4.29 -8.15 8.87
N THR A 194 -4.93 -9.32 8.89
CA THR A 194 -6.40 -9.45 8.87
C THR A 194 -7.08 -8.92 10.13
N GLN A 195 -6.34 -8.89 11.23
CA GLN A 195 -6.77 -8.36 12.52
C GLN A 195 -5.65 -7.53 13.13
N PRO A 196 -5.97 -6.47 13.90
CA PRO A 196 -4.95 -5.68 14.57
C PRO A 196 -4.05 -6.54 15.46
N VAL A 197 -2.74 -6.37 15.31
CA VAL A 197 -1.70 -7.00 16.11
C VAL A 197 -1.15 -5.95 17.05
N LEU A 198 -1.34 -6.12 18.36
CA LEU A 198 -0.94 -5.14 19.37
C LEU A 198 -1.52 -3.72 19.14
N GLY A 199 -2.65 -3.63 18.43
CA GLY A 199 -3.33 -2.37 18.10
C GLY A 199 -3.10 -1.89 16.66
N GLU A 200 -2.13 -2.45 15.94
CA GLU A 200 -1.74 -1.99 14.60
C GLU A 200 -2.17 -2.97 13.50
N GLU A 201 -2.59 -2.46 12.35
CA GLU A 201 -2.95 -3.29 11.17
C GLU A 201 -1.72 -3.57 10.29
N PHE A 202 -0.74 -2.67 10.31
CA PHE A 202 0.40 -2.68 9.40
C PHE A 202 1.71 -2.94 10.12
N LEU A 203 2.47 -3.91 9.62
CA LEU A 203 3.78 -4.25 10.17
C LEU A 203 4.84 -4.15 9.06
N LEU A 204 5.98 -3.51 9.34
CA LEU A 204 7.15 -3.62 8.46
C LEU A 204 7.59 -5.08 8.44
N VAL A 205 7.85 -5.64 7.26
CA VAL A 205 8.25 -7.06 7.15
C VAL A 205 9.73 -7.17 6.84
N THR A 206 10.42 -8.03 7.58
CA THR A 206 11.83 -8.33 7.35
C THR A 206 12.03 -9.82 7.23
N GLY A 207 13.14 -10.23 6.62
CA GLY A 207 13.61 -11.61 6.67
C GLY A 207 14.27 -11.94 8.00
N PRO A 208 14.55 -13.23 8.25
CA PRO A 208 15.20 -13.71 9.46
C PRO A 208 16.48 -12.95 9.81
N GLY A 209 16.71 -12.67 11.09
CA GLY A 209 17.83 -11.90 11.62
C GLY A 209 17.82 -10.42 11.25
N GLY A 210 16.64 -9.82 11.03
CA GLY A 210 16.50 -8.42 10.60
C GLY A 210 17.01 -8.17 9.18
N THR A 211 17.09 -9.20 8.34
CA THR A 211 17.53 -9.07 6.95
C THR A 211 16.41 -8.55 6.06
N ARG A 212 16.71 -8.13 4.82
CA ARG A 212 15.66 -7.81 3.85
C ARG A 212 14.72 -8.99 3.63
N LEU A 213 13.48 -8.70 3.28
CA LEU A 213 12.53 -9.73 2.88
C LEU A 213 13.15 -10.63 1.79
N PRO A 214 13.31 -11.95 2.04
CA PRO A 214 13.95 -12.85 1.09
C PRO A 214 13.15 -12.92 -0.21
N ARG A 215 13.84 -13.06 -1.35
CA ARG A 215 13.17 -13.15 -2.66
C ARG A 215 12.19 -14.32 -2.78
N ALA A 216 12.37 -15.39 -2.02
CA ALA A 216 11.42 -16.50 -1.95
C ALA A 216 10.03 -16.04 -1.47
N ALA A 217 9.95 -14.97 -0.67
CA ALA A 217 8.68 -14.40 -0.24
C ALA A 217 7.94 -13.65 -1.35
N TYR A 218 8.62 -13.24 -2.43
CA TYR A 218 8.05 -12.39 -3.49
C TYR A 218 7.03 -13.16 -4.35
N ASP A 219 7.12 -14.49 -4.35
CA ASP A 219 6.12 -15.35 -4.97
C ASP A 219 4.77 -15.25 -4.23
N TYR A 220 4.75 -14.83 -2.96
CA TYR A 220 3.56 -14.72 -2.13
C TYR A 220 3.03 -13.27 -1.97
N VAL A 221 3.72 -12.29 -2.56
CA VAL A 221 3.29 -10.87 -2.51
C VAL A 221 1.90 -10.69 -3.09
N ALA A 222 1.09 -9.90 -2.38
CA ALA A 222 -0.31 -9.61 -2.64
C ALA A 222 -1.21 -10.86 -2.77
N GLN A 223 -0.75 -11.98 -2.22
CA GLN A 223 -1.58 -13.16 -1.94
C GLN A 223 -1.92 -13.20 -0.47
N PHE A 224 -3.07 -13.78 -0.17
CA PHE A 224 -3.48 -14.03 1.20
C PHE A 224 -2.72 -15.24 1.75
N ILE A 225 -1.96 -15.02 2.82
CA ILE A 225 -1.09 -16.03 3.42
C ILE A 225 -1.28 -16.13 4.93
N THR A 226 -0.85 -17.25 5.49
CA THR A 226 -0.45 -17.31 6.91
C THR A 226 1.03 -17.58 7.02
N ALA A 227 1.68 -17.05 8.05
CA ALA A 227 3.06 -17.37 8.39
C ALA A 227 3.34 -17.10 9.87
N GLU A 228 4.43 -17.66 10.37
CA GLU A 228 4.97 -17.40 11.71
C GLU A 228 6.13 -16.41 11.64
N GLY A 229 6.43 -15.76 12.76
CA GLY A 229 7.59 -14.86 12.87
C GLY A 229 7.67 -14.15 14.20
N GLU A 230 8.78 -13.46 14.44
CA GLU A 230 9.02 -12.68 15.66
C GLU A 230 8.60 -11.23 15.45
N ILE A 231 7.90 -10.64 16.40
CA ILE A 231 7.56 -9.22 16.37
C ILE A 231 8.47 -8.46 17.32
N THR A 232 9.02 -7.35 16.82
CA THR A 232 9.71 -6.34 17.64
C THR A 232 9.02 -5.00 17.45
N LYS A 233 8.99 -4.20 18.52
CA LYS A 233 8.55 -2.81 18.45
C LYS A 233 9.79 -1.91 18.43
N ARG A 234 9.85 -0.98 17.48
CA ARG A 234 10.94 0.00 17.33
C ARG A 234 10.32 1.40 17.25
N GLY A 235 10.43 2.16 18.33
CA GLY A 235 9.60 3.35 18.50
C GLY A 235 8.12 2.97 18.59
N ASP A 236 7.30 3.50 17.71
CA ASP A 236 5.88 3.15 17.51
C ASP A 236 5.65 2.11 16.40
N LEU A 237 6.67 1.78 15.59
CA LEU A 237 6.54 0.85 14.47
C LEU A 237 6.69 -0.62 14.91
N LEU A 238 5.74 -1.47 14.49
CA LEU A 238 5.90 -2.92 14.58
C LEU A 238 6.69 -3.45 13.38
N VAL A 239 7.72 -4.24 13.69
CA VAL A 239 8.52 -4.96 12.71
C VAL A 239 8.31 -6.45 12.91
N TRP A 240 7.81 -7.11 11.88
CA TRP A 240 7.59 -8.55 11.85
C TRP A 240 8.67 -9.24 11.02
N GLU A 241 9.52 -9.99 11.72
CA GLU A 241 10.51 -10.86 11.13
C GLU A 241 9.85 -12.18 10.72
N ILE A 242 9.48 -12.28 9.44
CA ILE A 242 8.73 -13.41 8.91
C ILE A 242 9.65 -14.63 8.70
N ASP A 243 9.18 -15.79 9.17
CA ASP A 243 9.75 -17.08 8.83
C ASP A 243 9.18 -17.56 7.49
N VAL A 244 9.93 -17.30 6.41
CA VAL A 244 9.50 -17.57 5.04
C VAL A 244 9.20 -19.04 4.76
N ASP A 245 9.77 -19.95 5.55
CA ASP A 245 9.55 -21.39 5.38
C ASP A 245 8.20 -21.85 5.93
N THR A 246 7.52 -20.99 6.69
CA THR A 246 6.18 -21.24 7.25
C THR A 246 5.04 -20.64 6.44
N ILE A 247 5.35 -20.00 5.30
CA ILE A 247 4.34 -19.34 4.47
C ILE A 247 3.39 -20.37 3.85
N GLU A 248 2.10 -20.23 4.13
CA GLU A 248 1.02 -21.02 3.55
C GLU A 248 0.04 -20.10 2.83
N VAL A 249 -0.18 -20.32 1.52
CA VAL A 249 -1.22 -19.60 0.77
C VAL A 249 -2.58 -20.08 1.23
N THR A 250 -3.43 -19.14 1.64
CA THR A 250 -4.80 -19.42 2.07
C THR A 250 -5.76 -19.17 0.91
N PRO A 251 -6.70 -20.09 0.63
CA PRO A 251 -7.64 -19.99 -0.48
C PRO A 251 -8.66 -18.86 -0.34
#